data_AF-A0A5K1K550-F1
#
_entry.id   AF-A0A5K1K550-F1
#
_cell.length_a   1.000
_cell.length_b   1.000
_cell.length_c   1.000
_cell.angle_alpha   90.00
_cell.angle_beta   90.00
_cell.angle_gamma   90.00
#
_symmetry.space_group_name_H-M   'P 1'
#
loop_
_entity.id
_entity.type
_entity.pdbx_description
1 polymer ?
#
loop_
_entity_poly.entity_id
_entity_poly.type
_entity_poly.pdbx_seq_one_letter_code
_entity_poly.pdbx_strand_id
1 'polypeptide(L)'
;MDTLAAACSESPDKIETLYLDLVNLQLGADNIPIVDERTVSLERLASPFLIFSNLKKVSLWCRAFELVAKDDDFVALSRSWRGLQKFVLCQGYKSSARGGTYVFPTQDVLMIFSDNCPDLQSLTLPYLYLDVDISTPLARNALSTHRLTHLVIEDSPWANDEDMDETNIDMWARYIHGLFPMLSVGSLESLRSPENVFLAKDWEKVLERVRDISEPFI
;
A
#
# COMPACT_ATOMS: atom_id res chain seq x y z
N MET A 1 -14.93 -3.54 -29.76
CA MET A 1 -13.68 -2.74 -29.78
C MET A 1 -14.07 -1.28 -29.58
N ASP A 2 -13.08 -0.40 -29.36
CA ASP A 2 -13.21 1.07 -29.43
C ASP A 2 -14.00 1.80 -28.32
N THR A 3 -13.55 1.68 -27.05
CA THR A 3 -13.73 2.77 -26.06
C THR A 3 -12.56 2.95 -25.06
N LEU A 4 -11.31 2.82 -25.51
CA LEU A 4 -10.12 3.24 -24.75
C LEU A 4 -9.15 4.04 -25.64
N ALA A 5 -9.61 5.20 -26.12
CA ALA A 5 -8.88 6.03 -27.08
C ALA A 5 -9.10 7.54 -26.86
N ALA A 6 -8.56 8.09 -25.76
CA ALA A 6 -8.62 9.54 -25.49
C ALA A 6 -7.51 10.09 -24.56
N ALA A 7 -6.32 9.47 -24.50
CA ALA A 7 -5.15 10.04 -23.81
C ALA A 7 -3.81 9.53 -24.39
N CYS A 8 -2.75 10.31 -24.17
CA CYS A 8 -1.33 9.99 -24.50
C CYS A 8 -0.93 9.98 -25.99
N SER A 9 -0.68 11.18 -26.54
CA SER A 9 0.34 11.37 -27.59
C SER A 9 1.72 11.73 -27.02
N GLU A 10 1.91 11.50 -25.73
CA GLU A 10 3.17 11.72 -25.01
C GLU A 10 3.97 10.42 -24.93
N SER A 11 5.30 10.52 -24.94
CA SER A 11 6.16 9.36 -24.71
C SER A 11 5.88 8.78 -23.31
N PRO A 12 5.89 7.44 -23.11
CA PRO A 12 5.73 6.83 -21.80
C PRO A 12 6.67 7.42 -20.73
N ASP A 13 7.86 7.85 -21.14
CA ASP A 13 8.88 8.49 -20.31
C ASP A 13 8.45 9.83 -19.67
N LYS A 14 7.35 10.43 -20.11
CA LYS A 14 6.84 11.71 -19.57
C LYS A 14 5.79 11.54 -18.47
N ILE A 15 5.22 10.35 -18.30
CA ILE A 15 4.10 10.16 -17.37
C ILE A 15 4.65 9.99 -15.96
N GLU A 16 4.70 11.09 -15.20
CA GLU A 16 5.19 11.09 -13.82
C GLU A 16 4.09 10.81 -12.77
N THR A 17 2.82 10.76 -13.17
CA THR A 17 1.68 10.55 -12.25
C THR A 17 0.60 9.67 -12.87
N LEU A 18 0.16 8.66 -12.10
CA LEU A 18 -0.94 7.75 -12.40
C LEU A 18 -1.98 7.82 -11.29
N TYR A 19 -3.24 8.06 -11.66
CA TYR A 19 -4.39 8.00 -10.75
C TYR A 19 -5.48 7.15 -11.40
N LEU A 20 -5.91 6.09 -10.71
CA LEU A 20 -6.99 5.20 -11.12
C LEU A 20 -7.99 5.08 -9.97
N ASP A 21 -9.23 5.53 -10.18
CA ASP A 21 -10.35 5.32 -9.25
C ASP A 21 -11.42 4.47 -9.93
N LEU A 22 -11.49 3.20 -9.52
CA LEU A 22 -12.31 2.19 -10.15
C LEU A 22 -13.57 2.00 -9.32
N VAL A 23 -14.56 2.85 -9.61
CA VAL A 23 -15.82 2.94 -8.86
C VAL A 23 -16.93 2.04 -9.45
N ASN A 24 -17.01 1.84 -10.77
CA ASN A 24 -18.12 1.14 -11.44
C ASN A 24 -17.70 0.39 -12.72
N LEU A 25 -18.06 -0.91 -12.87
CA LEU A 25 -17.75 -1.74 -14.06
C LEU A 25 -18.82 -2.87 -14.30
N GLN A 26 -19.62 -2.78 -15.38
CA GLN A 26 -20.61 -3.77 -15.94
C GLN A 26 -20.87 -3.52 -17.44
N LEU A 27 -20.95 -4.45 -18.44
CA LEU A 27 -21.05 -5.93 -18.50
C LEU A 27 -22.51 -6.40 -18.79
N GLY A 28 -22.93 -6.39 -20.07
CA GLY A 28 -23.71 -7.47 -20.69
C GLY A 28 -22.85 -8.50 -21.45
N ALA A 29 -23.42 -9.58 -21.99
CA ALA A 29 -22.67 -10.62 -22.73
C ALA A 29 -22.14 -10.17 -24.13
N ASP A 30 -21.87 -8.88 -24.29
CA ASP A 30 -21.64 -8.10 -25.50
C ASP A 30 -20.34 -7.26 -25.47
N ASN A 31 -19.45 -7.49 -24.49
CA ASN A 31 -18.12 -6.87 -24.30
C ASN A 31 -18.10 -5.42 -23.75
N ILE A 32 -18.92 -5.08 -22.75
CA ILE A 32 -18.96 -3.74 -22.14
C ILE A 32 -18.73 -3.66 -20.57
N PRO A 33 -17.83 -4.42 -19.88
CA PRO A 33 -17.44 -4.08 -18.45
C PRO A 33 -17.68 -4.96 -17.17
N ILE A 34 -18.44 -6.08 -17.08
CA ILE A 34 -18.72 -6.87 -15.83
C ILE A 34 -17.51 -7.51 -15.19
N VAL A 35 -17.73 -7.71 -13.90
CA VAL A 35 -16.85 -8.29 -12.91
C VAL A 35 -17.74 -9.28 -12.13
N ASP A 36 -17.94 -10.49 -12.68
CA ASP A 36 -18.53 -11.63 -11.94
C ASP A 36 -17.48 -12.21 -10.98
N GLU A 37 -16.22 -12.09 -11.39
CA GLU A 37 -15.01 -12.12 -10.59
C GLU A 37 -15.02 -10.97 -9.55
N ARG A 38 -15.76 -11.10 -8.43
CA ARG A 38 -15.81 -10.08 -7.36
C ARG A 38 -14.41 -9.65 -6.86
N THR A 39 -13.42 -10.51 -7.06
CA THR A 39 -12.00 -10.30 -6.80
C THR A 39 -11.22 -9.94 -8.08
N VAL A 40 -10.28 -9.00 -8.00
CA VAL A 40 -9.33 -8.64 -9.06
C VAL A 40 -7.90 -8.68 -8.52
N SER A 41 -6.94 -9.25 -9.26
CA SER A 41 -5.53 -9.23 -8.84
C SER A 41 -4.85 -7.88 -9.12
N LEU A 42 -3.97 -7.47 -8.21
CA LEU A 42 -3.15 -6.25 -8.36
C LEU A 42 -2.24 -6.35 -9.60
N GLU A 43 -1.68 -7.53 -9.90
CA GLU A 43 -1.03 -7.84 -11.17
C GLU A 43 -1.87 -7.42 -12.39
N ARG A 44 -3.09 -7.95 -12.52
CA ARG A 44 -3.98 -7.72 -13.69
C ARG A 44 -4.43 -6.27 -13.80
N LEU A 45 -4.56 -5.58 -12.67
CA LEU A 45 -4.86 -4.14 -12.60
C LEU A 45 -3.66 -3.29 -13.05
N ALA A 46 -2.46 -3.57 -12.54
CA ALA A 46 -1.31 -2.68 -12.67
C ALA A 46 -0.37 -3.01 -13.84
N SER A 47 -0.40 -4.25 -14.36
CA SER A 47 0.43 -4.71 -15.49
C SER A 47 0.45 -3.78 -16.71
N PRO A 48 -0.69 -3.21 -17.18
CA PRO A 48 -0.69 -2.25 -18.29
C PRO A 48 0.11 -0.96 -18.04
N PHE A 49 0.43 -0.66 -16.78
CA PHE A 49 1.11 0.57 -16.34
C PHE A 49 2.57 0.35 -15.92
N LEU A 50 3.03 -0.91 -15.87
CA LEU A 50 4.44 -1.24 -15.54
C LEU A 50 5.45 -0.73 -16.58
N ILE A 51 4.97 -0.32 -17.77
CA ILE A 51 5.77 0.31 -18.83
C ILE A 51 6.18 1.76 -18.51
N PHE A 52 5.52 2.44 -17.57
CA PHE A 52 5.77 3.84 -17.22
C PHE A 52 6.83 3.93 -16.10
N SER A 53 8.10 3.73 -16.47
CA SER A 53 9.23 3.68 -15.53
C SER A 53 9.48 4.98 -14.74
N ASN A 54 9.03 6.12 -15.27
CA ASN A 54 9.23 7.45 -14.67
C ASN A 54 8.09 7.89 -13.73
N LEU A 55 7.18 6.98 -13.35
CA LEU A 55 6.11 7.27 -12.39
C LEU A 55 6.66 7.64 -11.01
N LYS A 56 6.42 8.89 -10.59
CA LYS A 56 6.75 9.42 -9.26
C LYS A 56 5.57 9.38 -8.31
N LYS A 57 4.33 9.36 -8.82
CA LYS A 57 3.12 9.35 -8.01
C LYS A 57 2.13 8.33 -8.57
N VAL A 58 1.74 7.36 -7.77
CA VAL A 58 0.75 6.35 -8.13
C VAL A 58 -0.35 6.35 -7.07
N SER A 59 -1.61 6.28 -7.50
CA SER A 59 -2.76 6.16 -6.61
C SER A 59 -3.82 5.25 -7.24
N LEU A 60 -4.11 4.15 -6.57
CA LEU A 60 -4.97 3.06 -7.02
C LEU A 60 -6.11 2.88 -6.00
N TRP A 61 -7.32 3.33 -6.37
CA TRP A 61 -8.51 3.26 -5.53
C TRP A 61 -9.44 2.18 -6.06
N CYS A 62 -9.50 1.06 -5.34
CA CYS A 62 -10.18 -0.17 -5.76
C CYS A 62 -11.59 -0.26 -5.15
N ARG A 63 -12.44 0.73 -5.42
CA ARG A 63 -13.78 0.85 -4.78
C ARG A 63 -14.82 -0.14 -5.32
N ALA A 64 -14.64 -0.67 -6.53
CA ALA A 64 -15.60 -1.55 -7.21
C ALA A 64 -15.50 -3.04 -6.85
N PHE A 65 -14.36 -3.53 -6.38
CA PHE A 65 -14.06 -4.96 -6.26
C PHE A 65 -13.16 -5.28 -5.06
N GLU A 66 -13.18 -6.53 -4.61
CA GLU A 66 -12.21 -7.07 -3.66
C GLU A 66 -10.83 -7.13 -4.36
N LEU A 67 -9.79 -6.55 -3.79
CA LEU A 67 -8.45 -6.62 -4.36
C LEU A 67 -7.70 -7.83 -3.78
N VAL A 68 -7.03 -8.58 -4.66
CA VAL A 68 -6.05 -9.62 -4.28
C VAL A 68 -4.67 -9.05 -4.57
N ALA A 69 -3.91 -8.77 -3.51
CA ALA A 69 -2.54 -8.23 -3.60
C ALA A 69 -1.57 -9.14 -2.83
N LYS A 70 -0.49 -9.54 -3.49
CA LYS A 70 0.58 -10.38 -2.94
C LYS A 70 1.91 -9.64 -2.97
N ASP A 71 2.84 -10.06 -2.13
CA ASP A 71 4.18 -9.47 -2.04
C ASP A 71 4.91 -9.45 -3.41
N ASP A 72 4.75 -10.49 -4.23
CA ASP A 72 5.23 -10.55 -5.63
C ASP A 72 4.70 -9.40 -6.52
N ASP A 73 3.46 -8.94 -6.32
CA ASP A 73 2.90 -7.80 -7.04
C ASP A 73 3.66 -6.53 -6.69
N PHE A 74 3.94 -6.31 -5.40
CA PHE A 74 4.73 -5.17 -4.92
C PHE A 74 6.19 -5.25 -5.38
N VAL A 75 6.76 -6.45 -5.50
CA VAL A 75 8.09 -6.66 -6.14
C VAL A 75 8.08 -6.20 -7.59
N ALA A 76 7.03 -6.49 -8.37
CA ALA A 76 6.92 -6.02 -9.75
C ALA A 76 6.76 -4.49 -9.83
N LEU A 77 5.84 -3.91 -9.04
CA LEU A 77 5.54 -2.48 -9.04
C LEU A 77 6.76 -1.63 -8.67
N SER A 78 7.39 -1.96 -7.54
CA SER A 78 8.53 -1.20 -7.01
C SER A 78 9.78 -1.28 -7.91
N ARG A 79 10.01 -2.43 -8.57
CA ARG A 79 11.11 -2.59 -9.54
C ARG A 79 10.92 -1.79 -10.83
N SER A 80 9.67 -1.63 -11.29
CA SER A 80 9.32 -0.77 -12.43
C SER A 80 9.40 0.72 -12.06
N TRP A 81 8.95 1.10 -10.87
CA TRP A 81 8.79 2.50 -10.45
C TRP A 81 9.83 2.90 -9.39
N ARG A 82 11.12 2.83 -9.73
CA ARG A 82 12.20 3.12 -8.78
C ARG A 82 12.27 4.59 -8.32
N GLY A 83 11.76 5.50 -9.15
CA GLY A 83 11.64 6.93 -8.85
C GLY A 83 10.35 7.32 -8.10
N LEU A 84 9.61 6.34 -7.58
CA LEU A 84 8.32 6.55 -6.91
C LEU A 84 8.48 7.34 -5.60
N GLN A 85 7.80 8.47 -5.52
CA GLN A 85 7.78 9.42 -4.38
C GLN A 85 6.50 9.31 -3.56
N LYS A 86 5.37 8.93 -4.18
CA LYS A 86 4.12 8.60 -3.49
C LYS A 86 3.47 7.35 -4.08
N PHE A 87 3.19 6.38 -3.23
CA PHE A 87 2.31 5.24 -3.54
C PHE A 87 1.07 5.28 -2.66
N VAL A 88 -0.09 5.06 -3.27
CA VAL A 88 -1.36 4.83 -2.56
C VAL A 88 -2.06 3.64 -3.21
N LEU A 89 -2.36 2.64 -2.39
CA LEU A 89 -3.26 1.55 -2.73
C LEU A 89 -4.33 1.47 -1.65
N CYS A 90 -5.56 1.85 -2.03
CA CYS A 90 -6.71 1.89 -1.13
C CYS A 90 -7.79 0.91 -1.60
N GLN A 91 -8.27 0.04 -0.71
CA GLN A 91 -9.23 -1.01 -1.02
C GLN A 91 -10.66 -0.63 -0.61
N GLY A 92 -11.61 -0.80 -1.54
CA GLY A 92 -13.03 -0.71 -1.21
C GLY A 92 -13.52 -1.98 -0.54
N TYR A 93 -13.83 -1.91 0.75
CA TYR A 93 -14.33 -3.08 1.49
C TYR A 93 -15.70 -3.57 0.95
N LYS A 94 -15.70 -4.71 0.27
CA LYS A 94 -16.92 -5.46 -0.09
C LYS A 94 -16.89 -6.83 0.55
N SER A 95 -17.92 -7.15 1.33
CA SER A 95 -18.02 -8.43 2.02
C SER A 95 -18.54 -9.52 1.08
N SER A 96 -17.65 -10.42 0.66
CA SER A 96 -18.03 -11.73 0.16
C SER A 96 -18.45 -12.61 1.36
N ALA A 97 -19.75 -12.59 1.67
CA ALA A 97 -20.36 -13.31 2.81
C ALA A 97 -20.37 -14.86 2.69
N ARG A 98 -19.30 -15.45 2.14
CA ARG A 98 -19.14 -16.88 1.82
C ARG A 98 -17.69 -17.37 1.93
N GLY A 99 -16.99 -17.05 3.01
CA GLY A 99 -15.81 -17.78 3.48
C GLY A 99 -14.67 -17.92 2.45
N GLY A 100 -14.38 -16.87 1.69
CA GLY A 100 -13.18 -16.83 0.85
C GLY A 100 -11.91 -16.72 1.70
N THR A 101 -10.83 -17.37 1.26
CA THR A 101 -9.50 -17.13 1.83
C THR A 101 -9.04 -15.73 1.39
N TYR A 102 -9.08 -14.77 2.31
CA TYR A 102 -8.47 -13.46 2.07
C TYR A 102 -6.94 -13.64 1.88
N VAL A 103 -6.39 -12.92 0.91
CA VAL A 103 -4.95 -12.89 0.64
C VAL A 103 -4.49 -11.47 0.94
N PHE A 104 -3.95 -11.28 2.14
CA PHE A 104 -3.33 -10.03 2.57
C PHE A 104 -1.84 -10.05 2.21
N PRO A 105 -1.25 -8.89 1.86
CA PRO A 105 0.21 -8.73 1.85
C PRO A 105 0.82 -8.90 3.25
N THR A 106 2.11 -9.23 3.30
CA THR A 106 2.87 -9.39 4.55
C THR A 106 3.71 -8.15 4.88
N GLN A 107 4.43 -8.19 6.00
CA GLN A 107 5.45 -7.19 6.38
C GLN A 107 6.49 -6.94 5.27
N ASP A 108 6.78 -7.95 4.43
CA ASP A 108 7.86 -7.89 3.43
C ASP A 108 7.60 -6.80 2.38
N VAL A 109 6.35 -6.38 2.16
CA VAL A 109 6.02 -5.23 1.29
C VAL A 109 6.73 -3.95 1.74
N LEU A 110 6.89 -3.73 3.04
CA LEU A 110 7.62 -2.57 3.58
C LEU A 110 9.11 -2.66 3.22
N MET A 111 9.72 -3.84 3.35
CA MET A 111 11.10 -4.09 2.94
C MET A 111 11.29 -3.96 1.42
N ILE A 112 10.34 -4.44 0.63
CA ILE A 112 10.32 -4.33 -0.84
C ILE A 112 10.35 -2.86 -1.28
N PHE A 113 9.51 -2.00 -0.71
CA PHE A 113 9.56 -0.56 -0.99
C PHE A 113 10.87 0.09 -0.50
N SER A 114 11.34 -0.27 0.71
CA SER A 114 12.61 0.20 1.27
C SER A 114 13.83 -0.08 0.38
N ASP A 115 13.84 -1.21 -0.33
CA ASP A 115 14.95 -1.63 -1.19
C ASP A 115 14.87 -1.09 -2.64
N ASN A 116 13.67 -0.84 -3.17
CA ASN A 116 13.47 -0.55 -4.59
C ASN A 116 13.07 0.90 -4.89
N CYS A 117 12.52 1.65 -3.92
CA CYS A 117 11.97 3.00 -4.12
C CYS A 117 12.57 4.04 -3.12
N PRO A 118 13.89 4.31 -3.15
CA PRO A 118 14.57 5.12 -2.11
C PRO A 118 14.09 6.58 -1.99
N ASP A 119 13.46 7.13 -3.04
CA ASP A 119 12.86 8.47 -3.05
C ASP A 119 11.41 8.54 -2.51
N LEU A 120 10.86 7.40 -2.07
CA LEU A 120 9.48 7.26 -1.58
C LEU A 120 9.29 8.04 -0.28
N GLN A 121 8.39 9.02 -0.32
CA GLN A 121 8.08 9.95 0.78
C GLN A 121 6.73 9.65 1.44
N SER A 122 5.77 9.09 0.69
CA SER A 122 4.42 8.76 1.17
C SER A 122 4.01 7.38 0.67
N LEU A 123 3.62 6.51 1.59
CA LEU A 123 3.21 5.13 1.34
C LEU A 123 1.87 4.86 2.04
N THR A 124 0.82 4.58 1.26
CA THR A 124 -0.45 4.04 1.76
C THR A 124 -0.63 2.63 1.19
N LEU A 125 -0.83 1.66 2.08
CA LEU A 125 -1.02 0.25 1.76
C LEU A 125 -2.35 -0.25 2.34
N PRO A 126 -3.01 -1.23 1.72
CA PRO A 126 -4.08 -1.99 2.38
C PRO A 126 -3.51 -2.74 3.60
N TYR A 127 -4.40 -3.29 4.42
CA TYR A 127 -4.05 -4.09 5.59
C TYR A 127 -2.94 -5.12 5.32
N LEU A 128 -1.86 -5.05 6.10
CA LEU A 128 -0.83 -6.08 6.16
C LEU A 128 -1.18 -7.06 7.29
N TYR A 129 -1.01 -8.36 7.07
CA TYR A 129 -1.30 -9.40 8.08
C TYR A 129 -0.36 -9.28 9.30
N LEU A 130 -0.91 -9.36 10.51
CA LEU A 130 -0.17 -9.03 11.75
C LEU A 130 0.47 -10.25 12.43
N ASP A 131 -0.13 -11.43 12.28
CA ASP A 131 0.31 -12.70 12.83
C ASP A 131 1.42 -13.33 11.95
N VAL A 132 2.57 -12.66 11.91
CA VAL A 132 3.79 -13.15 11.24
C VAL A 132 4.99 -12.93 12.17
N ASP A 133 5.84 -13.95 12.31
CA ASP A 133 7.09 -13.88 13.07
C ASP A 133 8.07 -12.90 12.42
N ILE A 134 8.12 -11.67 12.96
CA ILE A 134 8.90 -10.58 12.38
C ILE A 134 10.39 -10.82 12.64
N SER A 135 11.05 -11.43 11.66
CA SER A 135 12.50 -11.48 11.56
C SER A 135 13.06 -10.05 11.56
N THR A 136 13.53 -9.59 12.72
CA THR A 136 14.00 -8.21 12.92
C THR A 136 15.16 -7.95 11.97
N PRO A 137 15.09 -6.94 11.07
CA PRO A 137 16.08 -6.79 10.01
C PRO A 137 17.46 -6.55 10.61
N LEU A 138 18.41 -7.43 10.28
CA LEU A 138 19.80 -7.45 10.79
C LEU A 138 20.46 -6.09 10.62
N ALA A 139 20.35 -5.25 11.67
CA ALA A 139 20.87 -3.89 11.80
C ALA A 139 21.15 -3.19 10.46
N ARG A 140 20.10 -3.01 9.63
CA ARG A 140 20.21 -2.22 8.39
C ARG A 140 20.85 -0.89 8.74
N ASN A 141 21.95 -0.55 8.04
CA ASN A 141 22.91 0.45 8.49
C ASN A 141 22.22 1.73 8.97
N ALA A 142 22.72 2.33 10.06
CA ALA A 142 22.27 3.62 10.63
C ALA A 142 22.56 4.84 9.72
N LEU A 143 22.65 4.60 8.41
CA LEU A 143 22.84 5.51 7.29
C LEU A 143 21.76 5.29 6.22
N SER A 144 20.64 4.63 6.54
CA SER A 144 19.49 4.51 5.64
C SER A 144 18.93 5.90 5.33
N THR A 145 19.20 6.40 4.13
CA THR A 145 18.73 7.70 3.64
C THR A 145 17.31 7.64 3.07
N HIS A 146 16.52 6.63 3.46
CA HIS A 146 15.21 6.40 2.88
C HIS A 146 14.25 7.53 3.26
N ARG A 147 13.62 8.14 2.26
CA ARG A 147 12.96 9.46 2.41
C ARG A 147 11.51 9.38 2.90
N LEU A 148 11.10 8.24 3.45
CA LEU A 148 9.71 7.97 3.81
C LEU A 148 9.38 8.77 5.06
N THR A 149 8.44 9.71 4.90
CA THR A 149 7.96 10.57 5.99
C THR A 149 6.54 10.22 6.40
N HIS A 150 5.72 9.66 5.50
CA HIS A 150 4.32 9.32 5.78
C HIS A 150 4.04 7.86 5.44
N LEU A 151 3.54 7.09 6.42
CA LEU A 151 3.09 5.71 6.26
C LEU A 151 1.64 5.59 6.77
N VAL A 152 0.79 4.91 6.00
CA VAL A 152 -0.59 4.57 6.38
C VAL A 152 -0.83 3.12 5.98
N ILE A 153 -1.29 2.31 6.93
CA ILE A 153 -1.81 0.97 6.67
C ILE A 153 -3.32 1.01 6.92
N GLU A 154 -4.13 0.63 5.93
CA GLU A 154 -5.58 0.58 6.09
C GLU A 154 -6.02 -0.52 7.07
N ASP A 155 -7.14 -0.31 7.74
CA ASP A 155 -7.80 -1.31 8.60
C ASP A 155 -8.32 -2.52 7.79
N SER A 156 -8.75 -3.58 8.47
CA SER A 156 -9.47 -4.70 7.83
C SER A 156 -10.59 -5.22 8.73
N PRO A 157 -11.88 -4.95 8.39
CA PRO A 157 -13.02 -5.48 9.14
C PRO A 157 -13.24 -6.99 8.95
N TRP A 158 -12.27 -7.70 8.38
CA TRP A 158 -12.26 -9.16 8.18
C TRP A 158 -10.95 -9.82 8.65
N ALA A 159 -9.96 -9.03 9.08
CA ALA A 159 -8.91 -9.54 9.94
C ALA A 159 -9.57 -9.97 11.26
N ASN A 160 -9.37 -11.24 11.65
CA ASN A 160 -9.78 -11.76 12.96
C ASN A 160 -8.55 -11.85 13.85
N ASP A 161 -7.65 -10.90 13.70
CA ASP A 161 -6.37 -10.82 14.39
C ASP A 161 -6.66 -10.40 15.84
N GLU A 162 -6.04 -11.06 16.82
CA GLU A 162 -6.19 -10.69 18.23
C GLU A 162 -5.51 -9.33 18.48
N ASP A 163 -6.09 -8.46 19.33
CA ASP A 163 -5.54 -7.12 19.66
C ASP A 163 -4.03 -7.24 19.95
N MET A 164 -3.19 -6.49 19.24
CA MET A 164 -1.73 -6.58 19.42
C MET A 164 -1.34 -6.34 20.88
N ASP A 165 -0.53 -7.24 21.41
CA ASP A 165 0.15 -7.03 22.69
C ASP A 165 1.29 -6.00 22.57
N GLU A 166 1.75 -5.51 23.72
CA GLU A 166 2.85 -4.53 23.77
C GLU A 166 4.17 -5.05 23.17
N THR A 167 4.38 -6.37 23.19
CA THR A 167 5.58 -7.01 22.59
C THR A 167 5.55 -6.90 21.08
N ASN A 168 4.41 -7.21 20.45
CA ASN A 168 4.21 -7.12 19.01
C ASN A 168 4.22 -5.67 18.53
N ILE A 169 3.61 -4.74 19.27
CA ILE A 169 3.65 -3.29 18.97
C ILE A 169 5.11 -2.79 18.95
N ASP A 170 5.89 -3.14 19.98
CA ASP A 170 7.29 -2.77 20.12
C ASP A 170 8.20 -3.42 19.06
N MET A 171 7.88 -4.65 18.64
CA MET A 171 8.58 -5.36 17.55
C MET A 171 8.29 -4.74 16.18
N TRP A 172 7.02 -4.51 15.83
CA TRP A 172 6.60 -3.82 14.61
C TRP A 172 7.18 -2.41 14.52
N ALA A 173 7.16 -1.64 15.62
CA ALA A 173 7.70 -0.29 15.63
C ALA A 173 9.22 -0.27 15.37
N ARG A 174 10.00 -1.17 15.98
CA ARG A 174 11.43 -1.30 15.67
C ARG A 174 11.71 -1.77 14.24
N TYR A 175 10.87 -2.67 13.70
CA TYR A 175 10.96 -3.10 12.30
C TYR A 175 10.79 -1.91 11.34
N ILE A 176 9.72 -1.14 11.52
CA ILE A 176 9.39 0.03 10.68
C ILE A 176 10.45 1.11 10.80
N HIS A 177 10.86 1.47 12.02
CA HIS A 177 11.93 2.44 12.24
C HIS A 177 13.28 1.99 11.64
N GLY A 178 13.57 0.68 11.67
CA GLY A 178 14.78 0.11 11.06
C GLY A 178 14.80 0.14 9.52
N LEU A 179 13.64 0.21 8.87
CA LEU A 179 13.53 0.47 7.42
C LEU A 179 13.50 1.97 7.12
N PHE A 180 12.76 2.75 7.91
CA PHE A 180 12.36 4.13 7.64
C PHE A 180 12.69 5.06 8.83
N PRO A 181 13.97 5.34 9.12
CA PRO A 181 14.38 6.18 10.26
C PRO A 181 14.05 7.68 10.10
N MET A 182 13.43 8.08 8.99
CA MET A 182 12.91 9.44 8.77
C MET A 182 11.37 9.50 8.81
N LEU A 183 10.70 8.44 9.29
CA LEU A 183 9.24 8.39 9.36
C LEU A 183 8.71 9.40 10.39
N SER A 184 8.14 10.49 9.86
CA SER A 184 7.51 11.55 10.65
C SER A 184 6.02 11.22 10.79
N VAL A 185 5.68 10.50 11.86
CA VAL A 185 4.28 10.23 12.21
C VAL A 185 3.65 11.53 12.72
N GLY A 186 3.24 12.38 11.77
CA GLY A 186 2.49 13.61 12.03
C GLY A 186 1.16 13.31 12.70
N SER A 187 0.47 14.37 13.17
CA SER A 187 -0.82 14.23 13.84
C SER A 187 -1.76 13.30 13.07
N LEU A 188 -2.32 12.30 13.75
CA LEU A 188 -3.28 11.34 13.19
C LEU A 188 -4.51 12.05 12.56
N GLU A 189 -4.77 13.29 12.96
CA GLU A 189 -5.77 14.18 12.37
C GLU A 189 -5.46 14.59 10.91
N SER A 190 -4.19 14.62 10.49
CA SER A 190 -3.81 14.89 9.09
C SER A 190 -3.74 13.63 8.23
N LEU A 191 -3.57 12.46 8.85
CA LEU A 191 -3.68 11.15 8.19
C LEU A 191 -5.15 10.79 7.89
N ARG A 192 -6.11 11.40 8.60
CA ARG A 192 -7.55 11.38 8.29
C ARG A 192 -7.84 12.24 7.05
N SER A 193 -7.51 11.72 5.88
CA SER A 193 -8.04 12.20 4.60
C SER A 193 -9.58 12.28 4.65
N PRO A 194 -10.23 13.25 3.98
CA PRO A 194 -11.70 13.28 3.83
C PRO A 194 -12.30 12.05 3.10
N GLU A 195 -11.46 11.10 2.67
CA GLU A 195 -11.82 9.92 1.87
C GLU A 195 -12.01 8.62 2.69
N ASN A 196 -12.31 8.73 4.00
CA ASN A 196 -12.65 7.59 4.88
C ASN A 196 -11.61 6.46 4.95
N VAL A 197 -10.32 6.78 4.87
CA VAL A 197 -9.25 5.82 5.15
C VAL A 197 -9.19 5.62 6.66
N PHE A 198 -9.63 4.45 7.14
CA PHE A 198 -9.53 4.06 8.53
C PHE A 198 -8.17 3.40 8.76
N LEU A 199 -7.39 3.95 9.70
CA LEU A 199 -6.25 3.25 10.31
C LEU A 199 -6.81 2.20 11.29
N ALA A 200 -6.25 0.99 11.31
CA ALA A 200 -6.52 0.07 12.40
C ALA A 200 -6.00 0.65 13.72
N LYS A 201 -6.66 0.37 14.84
CA LYS A 201 -6.23 0.86 16.16
C LYS A 201 -4.82 0.38 16.53
N ASP A 202 -4.44 -0.81 16.09
CA ASP A 202 -3.11 -1.35 16.38
C ASP A 202 -2.04 -0.77 15.46
N TRP A 203 -2.40 -0.46 14.20
CA TRP A 203 -1.55 0.34 13.33
C TRP A 203 -1.37 1.78 13.86
N GLU A 204 -2.40 2.36 14.50
CA GLU A 204 -2.30 3.62 15.23
C GLU A 204 -1.29 3.50 16.40
N LYS A 205 -1.44 2.50 17.30
CA LYS A 205 -0.47 2.22 18.39
C LYS A 205 0.97 2.01 17.88
N VAL A 206 1.15 1.24 16.81
CA VAL A 206 2.46 0.94 16.21
C VAL A 206 3.12 2.22 15.68
N LEU A 207 2.37 3.06 14.96
CA LEU A 207 2.90 4.32 14.43
C LEU A 207 3.21 5.32 15.57
N GLU A 208 2.41 5.36 16.63
CA GLU A 208 2.76 6.13 17.83
C GLU A 208 4.05 5.62 18.48
N ARG A 209 4.23 4.30 18.61
CA ARG A 209 5.49 3.72 19.13
C ARG A 209 6.69 4.01 18.22
N VAL A 210 6.52 4.11 16.89
CA VAL A 210 7.59 4.56 15.98
C VAL A 210 7.96 6.01 16.24
N ARG A 211 6.98 6.90 16.43
CA ARG A 211 7.22 8.32 16.78
C ARG A 211 8.05 8.45 18.05
N ASP A 212 7.69 7.69 19.09
CA ASP A 212 8.36 7.72 20.40
C ASP A 212 9.80 7.16 20.34
N ILE A 213 10.13 6.35 19.32
CA ILE A 213 11.51 5.91 19.01
C ILE A 213 12.28 6.98 18.22
N SER A 214 11.62 7.65 17.26
CA SER A 214 12.20 8.71 16.43
C SER A 214 12.48 10.01 17.20
N GLU A 215 11.66 10.33 18.21
CA GLU A 215 11.73 11.56 19.01
C GLU A 215 12.06 11.26 20.50
N PRO A 216 13.27 10.75 20.82
CA PRO A 216 13.65 10.48 22.20
C PRO A 216 13.69 11.78 23.02
N PHE A 217 12.91 11.82 24.11
CA PHE A 217 12.75 12.97 25.00
C PHE A 217 14.09 13.63 25.40
N ILE A 218 14.17 14.95 25.19
CA ILE A 218 15.31 15.84 25.53
C ILE A 218 14.98 16.66 26.78
#